data_AF-A0A1M5RLW8-F1
#
_entry.id   AF-A0A1M5RLW8-F1
#
_cell.length_a   1.000
_cell.length_b   1.000
_cell.length_c   1.000
_cell.angle_alpha   90.00
_cell.angle_beta   90.00
_cell.angle_gamma   90.00
#
_symmetry.space_group_name_H-M   'P 1'
#
loop_
_entity.id
_entity.type
_entity.pdbx_description
1 polymer ?
#
loop_
_entity_poly.entity_id
_entity_poly.type
_entity_poly.pdbx_seq_one_letter_code
_entity_poly.pdbx_strand_id
1 'polypeptide(L)'
;MLITEVGEFVRGADFWSCTPAVLNGEAIQIYSPEVSEHQGEIARWICGHWPIILEQCSEFIEAERASYELHAQQFNTPSVFIGEGDDWSVYFRTEHEHDAIVGVDFERDMPVALMIGD
;
A
#
# COMPACT_ATOMS: atom_id res chain seq x y z
N MET A 1 -2.10 -18.23 -13.05
CA MET A 1 -3.23 -17.29 -12.93
C MET A 1 -2.79 -16.01 -13.62
N LEU A 2 -3.42 -15.63 -14.74
CA LEU A 2 -3.08 -14.41 -15.46
C LEU A 2 -3.65 -13.24 -14.66
N ILE A 3 -2.78 -12.43 -14.04
CA ILE A 3 -3.18 -11.20 -13.37
C ILE A 3 -3.50 -10.19 -14.47
N THR A 4 -4.77 -10.14 -14.90
CA THR A 4 -5.24 -9.28 -16.02
C THR A 4 -5.64 -7.86 -15.59
N GLU A 5 -5.38 -7.45 -14.35
CA GLU A 5 -5.89 -6.18 -13.79
C GLU A 5 -4.81 -5.18 -13.34
N VAL A 6 -3.53 -5.51 -13.57
CA VAL A 6 -2.45 -4.53 -13.47
C VAL A 6 -2.43 -3.80 -14.80
N GLY A 7 -2.86 -2.53 -14.87
CA GLY A 7 -2.85 -1.75 -16.11
C GLY A 7 -1.43 -1.60 -16.67
N GLU A 8 -0.78 -0.46 -16.44
CA GLU A 8 0.64 -0.32 -16.73
C GLU A 8 1.47 -0.71 -15.50
N PHE A 9 2.57 -1.44 -15.66
CA PHE A 9 3.54 -1.74 -14.60
C PHE A 9 4.93 -1.30 -15.07
N VAL A 10 5.45 -0.23 -14.45
CA VAL A 10 6.70 0.40 -14.84
C VAL A 10 7.71 0.23 -13.71
N ARG A 11 8.93 -0.21 -14.04
CA ARG A 11 10.05 -0.28 -13.10
C ARG A 11 10.91 0.98 -13.21
N GLY A 12 11.05 1.71 -12.11
CA GLY A 12 12.00 2.79 -11.92
C GLY A 12 13.36 2.30 -11.36
N ALA A 13 14.17 3.23 -10.87
CA ALA A 13 15.48 2.91 -10.29
C ALA A 13 15.36 2.24 -8.90
N ASP A 14 14.40 2.72 -8.11
CA ASP A 14 14.16 2.44 -6.70
C ASP A 14 12.67 2.21 -6.37
N PHE A 15 11.83 2.10 -7.40
CA PHE A 15 10.39 1.92 -7.26
C PHE A 15 9.78 1.15 -8.43
N TRP A 16 8.53 0.71 -8.24
CA TRP A 16 7.60 0.35 -9.29
C TRP A 16 6.39 1.27 -9.25
N SER A 17 5.86 1.59 -10.42
CA SER A 17 4.62 2.34 -10.55
C SER A 17 3.60 1.45 -11.27
N CYS A 18 2.38 1.38 -10.75
CA CYS A 18 1.30 0.71 -11.44
C CYS A 18 -0.02 1.45 -11.42
N THR A 19 -0.82 1.25 -12.45
CA THR A 19 -2.15 1.84 -12.62
C THR A 19 -3.20 0.73 -12.65
N PRO A 20 -3.61 0.18 -11.50
CA PRO A 20 -4.68 -0.82 -11.48
C PRO A 20 -5.93 -0.28 -12.17
N ALA A 21 -6.62 -1.14 -12.92
CA ALA A 21 -7.79 -0.73 -13.70
C ALA A 21 -8.90 -0.10 -12.83
N VAL A 22 -8.99 -0.51 -11.56
CA VAL A 22 -9.95 0.01 -10.58
C VAL A 22 -9.70 1.47 -10.18
N LEU A 23 -8.50 2.00 -10.40
CA LEU A 23 -8.11 3.35 -9.98
C LEU A 23 -8.33 4.42 -11.05
N ASN A 24 -9.03 4.11 -12.15
CA ASN A 24 -9.38 5.07 -13.21
C ASN A 24 -8.18 5.91 -13.73
N GLY A 25 -6.98 5.33 -13.74
CA GLY A 25 -5.75 5.99 -14.20
C GLY A 25 -4.88 6.61 -13.11
N GLU A 26 -5.25 6.57 -11.83
CA GLU A 26 -4.33 6.91 -10.76
C GLU A 26 -3.25 5.83 -10.59
N ALA A 27 -2.03 6.29 -10.30
CA ALA A 27 -0.87 5.44 -10.15
C ALA A 27 -0.53 5.23 -8.67
N ILE A 28 -0.24 3.98 -8.32
CA ILE A 28 0.35 3.60 -7.04
C ILE A 28 1.86 3.57 -7.20
N GLN A 29 2.56 4.13 -6.23
CA GLN A 29 4.01 4.00 -6.11
C GLN A 29 4.35 2.91 -5.10
N ILE A 30 5.22 1.98 -5.50
CA ILE A 30 5.72 0.88 -4.69
C ILE A 30 7.23 1.04 -4.57
N TYR A 31 7.73 1.39 -3.39
CA TYR A 31 9.14 1.60 -3.11
C TYR A 31 9.76 0.35 -2.51
N SER A 32 11.06 0.14 -2.77
CA SER A 32 11.83 -0.90 -2.09
C SER A 32 13.29 -0.48 -1.97
N PRO A 33 13.96 -0.76 -0.83
CA PRO A 33 15.40 -0.55 -0.70
C PRO A 33 16.21 -1.53 -1.56
N GLU A 34 15.61 -2.66 -1.96
CA GLU A 34 16.21 -3.66 -2.83
C GLU A 34 15.34 -3.94 -4.05
N VAL A 35 15.90 -3.75 -5.26
CA VAL A 35 15.18 -4.02 -6.51
C VAL A 35 15.59 -5.38 -7.08
N SER A 36 15.10 -6.45 -6.47
CA SER A 36 15.34 -7.85 -6.88
C SER A 36 14.16 -8.42 -7.69
N GLU A 37 14.34 -9.63 -8.26
CA GLU A 37 13.27 -10.34 -8.96
C GLU A 37 12.12 -10.68 -7.99
N HIS A 38 12.45 -11.16 -6.80
CA HIS A 38 11.50 -11.44 -5.71
C HIS A 38 10.65 -10.23 -5.35
N GLN A 39 11.29 -9.09 -5.14
CA GLN A 39 10.63 -7.81 -4.83
C GLN A 39 9.72 -7.35 -5.98
N GLY A 40 10.14 -7.61 -7.22
CA GLY A 40 9.31 -7.36 -8.39
C GLY A 40 8.08 -8.28 -8.50
N GLU A 41 8.17 -9.52 -8.00
CA GLU A 41 7.02 -10.43 -7.91
C GLU A 41 6.02 -9.98 -6.85
N ILE A 42 6.49 -9.56 -5.67
CA ILE A 42 5.67 -8.95 -4.63
C ILE A 42 4.95 -7.70 -5.18
N ALA A 43 5.70 -6.78 -5.80
CA ALA A 43 5.11 -5.56 -6.38
C ALA A 43 4.02 -5.86 -7.42
N ARG A 44 4.23 -6.85 -8.30
CA ARG A 44 3.20 -7.27 -9.28
C ARG A 44 1.99 -7.88 -8.60
N TRP A 45 2.19 -8.70 -7.57
CA TRP A 45 1.10 -9.30 -6.81
C TRP A 45 0.27 -8.21 -6.13
N ILE A 46 0.91 -7.24 -5.47
CA ILE A 46 0.26 -6.09 -4.83
C ILE A 46 -0.57 -5.31 -5.84
N CYS A 47 0.00 -4.96 -6.99
CA CYS A 47 -0.74 -4.26 -8.04
C CYS A 47 -1.96 -5.06 -8.53
N GLY A 48 -1.85 -6.38 -8.61
CA GLY A 48 -2.92 -7.27 -9.06
C GLY A 48 -4.05 -7.46 -8.05
N HIS A 49 -3.77 -7.23 -6.76
CA HIS A 49 -4.73 -7.42 -5.66
C HIS A 49 -5.08 -6.11 -4.97
N TRP A 50 -4.73 -4.98 -5.60
CA TRP A 50 -4.92 -3.65 -5.02
C TRP A 50 -6.32 -3.36 -4.46
N PRO A 51 -7.44 -3.73 -5.14
CA PRO A 51 -8.76 -3.49 -4.59
C PRO A 51 -8.97 -4.20 -3.24
N ILE A 52 -8.50 -5.43 -3.13
CA ILE A 52 -8.62 -6.27 -1.93
C ILE A 52 -7.74 -5.71 -0.82
N ILE A 53 -6.51 -5.31 -1.15
CA ILE A 53 -5.57 -4.71 -0.19
C ILE A 53 -6.15 -3.41 0.40
N LEU A 54 -6.75 -2.56 -0.43
CA LEU A 54 -7.41 -1.34 0.05
C LEU A 54 -8.58 -1.63 0.98
N GLU A 55 -9.41 -2.63 0.65
CA GLU A 55 -10.51 -3.07 1.50
C GLU A 55 -9.99 -3.56 2.86
N GLN A 56 -8.97 -4.44 2.86
CA GLN A 56 -8.32 -4.94 4.07
C GLN A 56 -7.73 -3.82 4.93
N CYS A 57 -7.00 -2.88 4.32
CA CYS A 57 -6.48 -1.71 5.02
C CYS A 57 -7.60 -0.88 5.65
N SER A 58 -8.69 -0.63 4.91
CA SER A 58 -9.82 0.16 5.41
C SER A 58 -10.49 -0.53 6.60
N GLU A 59 -10.78 -1.82 6.49
CA GLU A 59 -11.37 -2.61 7.57
C GLU A 59 -10.49 -2.64 8.82
N PHE A 60 -9.17 -2.82 8.63
CA PHE A 60 -8.20 -2.87 9.72
C PHE A 60 -8.08 -1.52 10.43
N ILE A 61 -7.99 -0.43 9.67
CA ILE A 61 -7.95 0.94 10.22
C ILE A 61 -9.24 1.25 10.98
N GLU A 62 -10.42 0.88 10.46
CA GLU A 62 -11.70 1.10 11.16
C GLU A 62 -11.79 0.30 12.46
N ALA A 63 -11.32 -0.94 12.47
CA ALA A 63 -11.30 -1.78 13.68
C ALA A 63 -10.43 -1.18 14.79
N GLU A 64 -9.30 -0.57 14.41
CA GLU A 64 -8.34 0.04 15.33
C GLU A 64 -8.63 1.52 15.63
N ARG A 65 -9.53 2.17 14.87
CA ARG A 65 -9.81 3.62 14.93
C ARG A 65 -10.08 4.14 16.35
N ALA A 66 -10.81 3.37 17.16
CA ALA A 66 -11.14 3.74 18.53
C ALA A 66 -9.94 3.67 19.48
N SER A 67 -8.98 2.78 19.21
CA SER A 67 -7.76 2.59 20.00
C SER A 67 -6.73 3.70 19.77
N TYR A 68 -6.76 4.33 18.60
CA TYR A 68 -5.74 5.30 18.14
C TYR A 68 -6.25 6.73 17.99
N GLU A 69 -7.46 7.05 18.47
CA GLU A 69 -8.07 8.39 18.39
C GLU A 69 -8.06 9.00 16.96
N LEU A 70 -8.12 8.16 15.93
CA LEU A 70 -8.09 8.57 14.53
C LEU A 70 -9.44 9.22 14.16
N HIS A 71 -9.57 10.52 14.43
CA HIS A 71 -10.78 11.27 14.14
C HIS A 71 -10.90 11.62 12.65
N ALA A 72 -11.77 10.90 11.93
CA ALA A 72 -12.33 11.24 10.61
C ALA A 72 -11.33 11.76 9.56
N GLN A 73 -10.16 11.14 9.45
CA GLN A 73 -9.20 11.45 8.39
C GLN A 73 -9.62 10.76 7.09
N GLN A 74 -9.66 11.51 5.98
CA GLN A 74 -9.73 10.92 4.65
C GLN A 74 -8.33 10.43 4.27
N PHE A 75 -8.25 9.17 3.85
CA PHE A 75 -7.00 8.51 3.45
C PHE A 75 -6.84 8.62 1.95
N ASN A 76 -5.90 9.46 1.52
CA ASN A 76 -5.68 9.76 0.11
C ASN A 76 -4.26 9.34 -0.31
N THR A 77 -4.08 9.05 -1.60
CA THR A 77 -2.76 8.80 -2.22
C THR A 77 -1.95 7.69 -1.54
N PRO A 78 -2.45 6.45 -1.52
CA PRO A 78 -1.74 5.33 -0.94
C PRO A 78 -0.42 5.05 -1.67
N SER A 79 0.61 4.77 -0.90
CA SER A 79 1.91 4.29 -1.40
C SER A 79 2.29 3.02 -0.67
N VAL A 80 3.10 2.19 -1.31
CA VAL A 80 3.54 0.90 -0.75
C VAL A 80 5.04 0.94 -0.55
N PHE A 81 5.50 0.35 0.54
CA PHE A 81 6.91 0.06 0.76
C PHE A 81 7.07 -1.44 0.96
N ILE A 82 7.97 -2.06 0.22
CA ILE A 82 8.36 -3.44 0.46
C ILE A 82 9.69 -3.42 1.19
N GLY A 83 9.74 -4.06 2.35
CA GLY A 83 10.94 -4.18 3.18
C GLY A 83 11.86 -5.30 2.71
N GLU A 84 12.76 -5.72 3.60
CA GLU A 84 13.57 -6.91 3.38
C GLU A 84 12.69 -8.17 3.55
N GLY A 85 12.78 -9.13 2.64
CA GLY A 85 12.00 -10.38 2.70
C GLY A 85 10.60 -10.27 2.07
N ASP A 86 9.58 -10.71 2.81
CA ASP A 86 8.17 -10.79 2.35
C ASP A 86 7.28 -9.72 3.01
N ASP A 87 7.86 -8.84 3.82
CA ASP A 87 7.13 -7.84 4.59
C ASP A 87 6.95 -6.55 3.78
N TRP A 88 5.76 -5.95 3.87
CA TRP A 88 5.46 -4.69 3.18
C TRP A 88 4.39 -3.91 3.92
N SER A 89 4.29 -2.62 3.61
CA SER A 89 3.36 -1.72 4.28
C SER A 89 2.66 -0.82 3.27
N VAL A 90 1.39 -0.50 3.55
CA VAL A 90 0.63 0.52 2.81
C VAL A 90 0.54 1.78 3.65
N TYR A 91 0.99 2.90 3.09
CA TYR A 91 0.97 4.21 3.74
C TYR A 91 -0.07 5.11 3.09
N PHE A 92 -0.93 5.70 3.91
CA PHE A 92 -1.94 6.66 3.52
C PHE A 92 -1.55 8.05 4.01
N ARG A 93 -1.66 9.05 3.13
CA ARG A 93 -1.56 10.45 3.53
C ARG A 93 -2.91 10.93 4.05
N THR A 94 -2.87 11.74 5.10
CA THR A 94 -4.05 12.36 5.70
C THR A 94 -4.14 13.81 5.22
N GLU A 95 -5.36 14.36 5.07
CA GLU A 95 -5.58 15.69 4.45
C GLU A 95 -5.14 16.88 5.31
N HIS A 96 -4.72 16.65 6.56
CA HIS A 96 -4.21 17.71 7.40
C HIS A 96 -2.71 17.86 7.19
N GLU A 97 -2.27 19.09 6.84
CA GLU A 97 -0.88 19.52 6.61
C GLU A 97 0.08 19.30 7.80
N HIS A 98 -0.37 18.62 8.86
CA HIS A 98 0.40 18.13 9.98
C HIS A 98 0.21 16.61 10.15
N ASP A 99 0.96 15.87 9.32
CA ASP A 99 1.97 14.91 9.78
C ASP A 99 1.57 13.50 10.22
N ALA A 100 0.29 13.11 10.29
CA ALA A 100 -0.02 11.70 10.54
C ALA A 100 0.05 10.85 9.24
N ILE A 101 1.08 10.02 9.08
CA ILE A 101 1.07 8.92 8.11
C ILE A 101 0.46 7.70 8.79
N VAL A 102 -0.65 7.19 8.25
CA VAL A 102 -1.21 5.91 8.69
C VAL A 102 -0.67 4.80 7.80
N GLY A 103 0.15 3.94 8.38
CA GLY A 103 0.69 2.74 7.77
C GLY A 103 -0.09 1.50 8.21
N VAL A 104 -0.33 0.56 7.30
CA VAL A 104 -0.77 -0.80 7.63
C VAL A 104 0.33 -1.75 7.22
N ASP A 105 0.90 -2.46 8.18
CA ASP A 105 1.92 -3.49 7.95
C ASP A 105 1.27 -4.81 7.57
N PHE A 106 1.88 -5.47 6.59
CA PHE A 106 1.52 -6.80 6.12
C PHE A 106 2.66 -7.77 6.34
N GLU A 107 2.33 -8.89 6.96
CA GLU A 107 3.15 -10.10 6.88
C GLU A 107 2.56 -10.95 5.74
N ARG A 108 3.23 -10.97 4.58
CA ARG A 108 2.75 -11.58 3.34
C ARG A 108 1.45 -10.96 2.79
N ASP A 109 0.28 -11.50 3.14
CA ASP A 109 -1.02 -11.11 2.59
C ASP A 109 -2.03 -10.72 3.68
N MET A 110 -1.57 -10.63 4.93
CA MET A 110 -2.41 -10.36 6.09
C MET A 110 -1.96 -9.08 6.80
N PRO A 111 -2.88 -8.14 7.11
CA PRO A 111 -2.55 -6.97 7.92
C PRO A 111 -2.27 -7.40 9.37
N VAL A 112 -1.18 -6.91 9.95
CA VAL A 112 -0.70 -7.33 11.28
C VAL A 112 -0.52 -6.18 12.26
N ALA A 113 -0.27 -4.96 11.78
CA ALA A 113 -0.08 -3.80 12.64
C ALA A 113 -0.49 -2.50 11.95
N LEU A 114 -0.88 -1.52 12.78
CA LEU A 114 -1.13 -0.15 12.36
C LEU A 114 0.03 0.71 12.87
N MET A 115 0.64 1.47 11.97
CA MET A 115 1.69 2.44 12.28
C MET A 115 1.12 3.84 12.13
N ILE A 116 1.45 4.71 13.09
CA ILE A 116 1.16 6.15 12.99
C ILE A 116 2.52 6.85 13.10
N GLY A 117 2.96 7.44 12.00
CA GLY A 117 4.11 8.34 11.98
C GLY A 117 3.66 9.78 12.15
N ASP A 118 4.42 10.57 12.90
CA ASP A 118 4.47 12.04 12.83
C ASP A 118 5.36 12.51 11.65
#